data_AF-A0A016SIF5-F1
#
_entry.id   AF-A0A016SIF5-F1
#
_cell.length_a   1.000
_cell.length_b   1.000
_cell.length_c   1.000
_cell.angle_alpha   90.00
_cell.angle_beta   90.00
_cell.angle_gamma   90.00
#
_symmetry.space_group_name_H-M   'P 1'
#
loop_
_entity.id
_entity.type
_entity.pdbx_description
1 polymer ?
#
loop_
_entity_poly.entity_id
_entity_poly.type
_entity_poly.pdbx_seq_one_letter_code
_entity_poly.pdbx_strand_id
1 'polypeptide(L)'
;MSKRDSARIRRLIGLFKKQLHRLCSAAALTAQEFNVDPKQPKLDNLDDDEIEALRLEISTTRSSLLKTYARITKLHDEWIVIQQSDPHELEVFNEYVSKYGDYRTSITEAVNQLEEMDVLLNTMDEEFTRRNLSIPSDSSNTSPEEEHDQTWLNPTEAKATTMRTASRDRSIGSQVPATNSSLLNFVDASILSKLELPTFDGNLLDYPEFASRFATLVGNKTQLDDTTKFSLLKSCLRGRALHSIQGLSLTPENY
;
A
#
# COMPACT_ATOMS: atom_id res chain seq x y z
N MET A 1 1.44 -6.92 -28.10
CA MET A 1 2.49 -6.08 -27.48
C MET A 1 3.82 -6.28 -28.22
N SER A 2 4.66 -5.25 -28.31
CA SER A 2 5.93 -5.27 -29.04
C SER A 2 7.11 -5.64 -28.14
N LYS A 3 8.19 -6.21 -28.71
CA LYS A 3 9.47 -6.44 -27.99
C LYS A 3 10.04 -5.18 -27.34
N ARG A 4 9.70 -3.99 -27.86
CA ARG A 4 10.06 -2.69 -27.24
C ARG A 4 9.37 -2.47 -25.89
N ASP A 5 8.15 -2.98 -25.72
CA ASP A 5 7.36 -2.82 -24.50
C ASP A 5 7.97 -3.67 -23.37
N SER A 6 8.35 -4.93 -23.64
CA SER A 6 9.07 -5.79 -22.68
C SER A 6 10.40 -5.17 -22.22
N ALA A 7 11.23 -4.69 -23.15
CA ALA A 7 12.50 -4.07 -22.80
C ALA A 7 12.32 -2.82 -21.91
N ARG A 8 11.30 -2.00 -22.18
CA ARG A 8 10.94 -0.85 -21.35
C ARG A 8 10.52 -1.29 -19.94
N ILE A 9 9.63 -2.29 -19.84
CA ILE A 9 9.15 -2.82 -18.55
C ILE A 9 10.33 -3.32 -17.70
N ARG A 10 11.22 -4.13 -18.27
CA ARG A 10 12.40 -4.66 -17.57
C ARG A 10 13.33 -3.57 -17.03
N ARG A 11 13.54 -2.49 -17.80
CA ARG A 11 14.33 -1.33 -17.37
C ARG A 11 13.66 -0.62 -16.20
N LEU A 12 12.34 -0.40 -16.27
CA LEU A 12 11.58 0.24 -15.19
C LEU A 12 11.55 -0.61 -13.92
N ILE A 13 11.38 -1.93 -14.04
CA ILE A 13 11.48 -2.86 -12.90
C ILE A 13 12.83 -2.72 -12.21
N GLY A 14 13.93 -2.66 -12.98
CA GLY A 14 15.27 -2.49 -12.41
C GLY A 14 15.44 -1.15 -11.68
N LEU A 15 14.81 -0.08 -12.17
CA LEU A 15 14.81 1.24 -11.53
C LEU A 15 14.02 1.22 -10.23
N PHE A 16 12.77 0.73 -10.27
CA PHE A 16 11.92 0.69 -9.08
C PHE A 16 12.41 -0.30 -8.03
N LYS A 17 13.07 -1.40 -8.43
CA LYS A 17 13.77 -2.31 -7.51
C LYS A 17 14.81 -1.55 -6.67
N LYS A 18 15.66 -0.74 -7.30
CA LYS A 18 16.66 0.07 -6.60
C LYS A 18 15.99 1.12 -5.69
N GLN A 19 14.90 1.72 -6.15
CA GLN A 19 14.16 2.70 -5.36
C GLN A 19 13.49 2.08 -4.13
N LEU A 20 12.91 0.88 -4.25
CA LEU A 20 12.37 0.12 -3.11
C LEU A 20 13.47 -0.11 -2.07
N HIS A 21 14.61 -0.66 -2.49
CA HIS A 21 15.71 -0.93 -1.57
C HIS A 21 16.17 0.33 -0.82
N ARG A 22 16.34 1.45 -1.53
CA ARG A 22 16.71 2.74 -0.92
C ARG A 22 15.69 3.20 0.11
N LEU A 23 14.40 3.08 -0.19
CA LEU A 23 13.33 3.50 0.72
C LEU A 23 13.20 2.59 1.94
N CYS A 24 13.37 1.28 1.78
CA CYS A 24 13.44 0.36 2.92
C CYS A 24 14.63 0.68 3.83
N SER A 25 15.82 0.90 3.25
CA SER A 25 16.99 1.33 4.03
C SER A 25 16.75 2.67 4.74
N ALA A 26 16.10 3.63 4.08
CA ALA A 26 15.78 4.92 4.69
C ALA A 26 14.87 4.76 5.92
N ALA A 27 13.80 3.95 5.81
CA ALA A 27 12.91 3.69 6.94
C ALA A 27 13.64 3.06 8.14
N ALA A 28 14.52 2.09 7.88
CA ALA A 28 15.32 1.44 8.92
C ALA A 28 16.33 2.41 9.58
N LEU A 29 16.96 3.29 8.79
CA LEU A 29 17.88 4.30 9.30
C LEU A 29 17.16 5.35 10.15
N THR A 30 16.01 5.87 9.69
CA THR A 30 15.18 6.80 10.48
C THR A 30 14.81 6.19 11.82
N ALA A 31 14.29 4.94 11.85
CA ALA A 31 13.98 4.31 13.13
C ALA A 31 15.20 4.16 14.06
N GLN A 32 16.37 3.85 13.49
CA GLN A 32 17.63 3.76 14.23
C GLN A 32 18.09 5.11 14.79
N GLU A 33 17.98 6.20 14.04
CA GLU A 33 18.38 7.55 14.45
C GLU A 33 17.61 8.01 15.70
N PHE A 34 16.34 7.65 15.79
CA PHE A 34 15.49 7.92 16.96
C PHE A 34 15.54 6.81 18.03
N ASN A 35 16.44 5.83 17.89
CA ASN A 35 16.58 4.68 18.81
C ASN A 35 15.28 3.89 19.04
N VAL A 36 14.44 3.79 18.00
CA VAL A 36 13.19 3.04 18.04
C VAL A 36 13.37 1.70 17.32
N ASP A 37 12.96 0.61 17.99
CA ASP A 37 12.85 -0.71 17.34
C ASP A 37 11.57 -0.74 16.49
N PRO A 38 11.64 -0.88 15.15
CA PRO A 38 10.46 -0.95 14.29
C PRO A 38 9.50 -2.09 14.63
N LYS A 39 10.00 -3.18 15.24
CA LYS A 39 9.22 -4.38 15.54
C LYS A 39 8.53 -4.32 16.89
N GLN A 40 9.09 -3.55 17.82
CA GLN A 40 8.54 -3.31 19.15
C GLN A 40 8.76 -1.84 19.52
N PRO A 41 8.01 -0.93 18.89
CA PRO A 41 8.23 0.49 19.07
C PRO A 41 7.96 0.88 20.52
N LYS A 42 8.98 1.45 21.16
CA LYS A 42 8.89 2.08 22.48
C LYS A 42 9.26 3.54 22.33
N LEU A 43 8.30 4.41 22.59
CA LEU A 43 8.41 5.84 22.34
C LEU A 43 8.55 6.65 23.65
N ASP A 44 8.66 5.97 24.80
CA ASP A 44 8.77 6.59 26.13
C ASP A 44 9.99 7.53 26.27
N ASN A 45 11.04 7.27 25.47
CA ASN A 45 12.30 7.99 25.52
C ASN A 45 12.33 9.24 24.64
N LEU A 46 11.31 9.44 23.79
CA LEU A 46 11.26 10.55 22.85
C LEU A 46 10.40 11.69 23.42
N ASP A 47 10.87 12.92 23.23
CA ASP A 47 10.07 14.12 23.52
C ASP A 47 9.02 14.40 22.41
N ASP A 48 8.20 15.42 22.62
CA ASP A 48 7.06 15.69 21.73
C ASP A 48 7.51 16.14 20.33
N ASP A 49 8.59 16.92 20.25
CA ASP A 49 9.15 17.39 18.98
C ASP A 49 9.82 16.23 18.22
N GLU A 50 10.52 15.34 18.93
CA GLU A 50 11.14 14.14 18.38
C GLU A 50 10.11 13.15 17.82
N ILE A 51 9.00 12.93 18.53
CA ILE A 51 7.91 12.04 18.05
C ILE A 51 7.22 12.66 16.83
N GLU A 52 7.00 13.97 16.81
CA GLU A 52 6.42 14.64 15.64
C GLU A 52 7.35 14.54 14.42
N ALA A 53 8.65 14.81 14.59
CA ALA A 53 9.64 14.69 13.53
C ALA A 53 9.73 13.24 12.99
N LEU A 54 9.84 12.26 13.88
CA LEU A 54 9.88 10.85 13.51
C LEU A 54 8.62 10.43 12.76
N ARG A 55 7.44 10.85 13.23
CA ARG A 55 6.16 10.56 12.56
C ARG A 55 6.11 11.15 11.14
N LEU A 56 6.58 12.39 10.96
CA LEU A 56 6.61 13.04 9.65
C LEU A 56 7.54 12.31 8.67
N GLU A 57 8.72 11.91 9.13
CA GLU A 57 9.69 11.20 8.29
C GLU A 57 9.22 9.80 7.89
N ILE A 58 8.70 9.03 8.86
CA ILE A 58 8.16 7.69 8.61
C ILE A 58 6.95 7.78 7.68
N SER A 59 6.01 8.70 7.89
CA SER A 59 4.85 8.85 7.00
C SER A 59 5.23 9.25 5.57
N THR A 60 6.18 10.18 5.40
CA THR A 60 6.70 10.60 4.09
C THR A 60 7.40 9.45 3.37
N THR A 61 8.25 8.73 4.08
CA THR A 61 8.99 7.57 3.53
C THR A 61 8.02 6.46 3.15
N ARG A 62 7.01 6.19 3.98
CA ARG A 62 5.98 5.18 3.74
C ARG A 62 5.17 5.50 2.48
N SER A 63 4.71 6.74 2.34
CA SER A 63 3.97 7.19 1.15
C SER A 63 4.79 6.99 -0.13
N SER A 64 6.07 7.33 -0.09
CA SER A 64 6.99 7.12 -1.21
C SER A 64 7.23 5.63 -1.51
N LEU A 65 7.37 4.80 -0.48
CA LEU A 65 7.55 3.36 -0.60
C LEU A 65 6.32 2.69 -1.22
N LEU A 66 5.13 3.07 -0.77
CA LEU A 66 3.87 2.57 -1.30
C LEU A 66 3.69 2.89 -2.79
N LYS A 67 3.94 4.14 -3.19
CA LYS A 67 3.88 4.55 -4.61
C LYS A 67 4.85 3.73 -5.48
N THR A 68 6.06 3.51 -4.98
CA THR A 68 7.09 2.72 -5.65
C THR A 68 6.68 1.24 -5.77
N TYR A 69 6.14 0.66 -4.69
CA TYR A 69 5.63 -0.71 -4.63
C TYR A 69 4.48 -0.93 -5.61
N ALA A 70 3.49 -0.03 -5.63
CA ALA A 70 2.36 -0.13 -6.56
C ALA A 70 2.83 -0.10 -8.02
N ARG A 71 3.82 0.75 -8.33
CA ARG A 71 4.35 0.88 -9.69
C ARG A 71 5.12 -0.36 -10.14
N ILE A 72 5.98 -0.94 -9.31
CA ILE A 72 6.72 -2.15 -9.68
C ILE A 72 5.80 -3.37 -9.78
N THR A 73 4.76 -3.45 -8.96
CA THR A 73 3.75 -4.52 -9.02
C THR A 73 2.97 -4.45 -10.33
N LYS A 74 2.52 -3.26 -10.73
CA LYS A 74 1.88 -3.07 -12.05
C LYS A 74 2.78 -3.50 -13.21
N LEU A 75 4.07 -3.15 -13.16
CA LEU A 75 5.03 -3.58 -14.18
C LEU A 75 5.27 -5.10 -14.18
N HIS A 76 5.24 -5.72 -13.01
CA HIS A 76 5.30 -7.18 -12.87
C HIS A 76 4.11 -7.84 -13.55
N ASP A 77 2.89 -7.35 -13.29
CA ASP A 77 1.66 -7.87 -13.88
C ASP A 77 1.66 -7.70 -15.41
N GLU A 78 2.06 -6.52 -15.90
CA GLU A 78 2.22 -6.26 -17.33
C GLU A 78 3.22 -7.23 -17.98
N TRP A 79 4.33 -7.55 -17.30
CA TRP A 79 5.31 -8.51 -17.81
C TRP A 79 4.81 -9.96 -17.77
N ILE A 80 4.02 -10.34 -16.76
CA ILE A 80 3.36 -11.65 -16.70
C ILE A 80 2.44 -11.83 -17.91
N VAL A 81 1.61 -10.83 -18.23
CA VAL A 81 0.71 -10.87 -19.40
C VAL A 81 1.50 -11.07 -20.70
N ILE A 82 2.66 -10.42 -20.81
CA ILE A 82 3.55 -10.60 -21.96
C ILE A 82 4.12 -12.04 -22.00
N GLN A 83 4.57 -12.58 -20.87
CA GLN A 83 5.10 -13.95 -20.78
C GLN A 83 4.04 -15.02 -21.12
N GLN A 84 2.77 -14.78 -20.77
CA GLN A 84 1.68 -15.67 -21.15
C GLN A 84 1.40 -15.65 -22.67
N SER A 85 1.69 -14.51 -23.32
CA SER A 85 1.45 -14.32 -24.75
C SER A 85 2.63 -14.75 -25.63
N ASP A 86 3.86 -14.75 -25.10
CA ASP A 86 5.09 -15.10 -25.81
C ASP A 86 6.00 -16.00 -24.93
N PRO A 87 6.12 -17.31 -25.26
CA PRO A 87 6.98 -18.23 -24.52
C PRO A 87 8.46 -17.83 -24.46
N HIS A 88 8.98 -17.06 -25.44
CA HIS A 88 10.37 -16.60 -25.42
C HIS A 88 10.61 -15.56 -24.31
N GLU A 89 9.57 -14.83 -23.89
CA GLU A 89 9.69 -13.87 -22.79
C GLU A 89 9.89 -14.55 -21.44
N LEU A 90 9.53 -15.82 -21.29
CA LEU A 90 9.87 -16.61 -20.10
C LEU A 90 11.39 -16.85 -20.01
N GLU A 91 12.05 -17.11 -21.14
CA GLU A 91 13.53 -17.23 -21.20
C GLU A 91 14.19 -15.89 -20.86
N VAL A 92 13.67 -14.79 -21.41
CA VAL A 92 14.15 -13.42 -21.11
C VAL A 92 13.96 -13.07 -19.63
N PHE A 93 12.86 -13.49 -19.02
CA PHE A 93 12.62 -13.33 -17.58
C PHE A 93 13.65 -14.10 -16.76
N ASN A 94 13.89 -15.36 -17.09
CA ASN A 94 14.89 -16.19 -16.40
C ASN A 94 16.31 -15.61 -16.54
N GLU A 95 16.69 -15.14 -17.74
CA GLU A 95 17.97 -14.45 -17.94
C GLU A 95 18.07 -13.17 -17.10
N TYR A 96 17.01 -12.36 -17.08
CA TYR A 96 16.96 -11.14 -16.29
C TYR A 96 17.14 -11.42 -14.80
N VAL A 97 16.40 -12.40 -14.26
CA VAL A 97 16.50 -12.80 -12.84
C VAL A 97 17.88 -13.34 -12.54
N SER A 98 18.47 -14.17 -13.42
CA SER A 98 19.82 -14.68 -13.25
C SER A 98 20.88 -13.56 -13.26
N LYS A 99 20.71 -12.53 -14.08
CA LYS A 99 21.70 -11.46 -14.26
C LYS A 99 21.58 -10.34 -13.24
N TYR A 100 20.36 -9.99 -12.85
CA TYR A 100 20.06 -8.81 -12.02
C TYR A 100 19.46 -9.17 -10.65
N GLY A 101 19.25 -10.45 -10.38
CA GLY A 101 18.64 -10.98 -9.16
C GLY A 101 17.11 -10.85 -9.17
N ASP A 102 16.43 -11.76 -8.48
CA ASP A 102 14.97 -11.79 -8.43
C ASP A 102 14.42 -10.57 -7.69
N TYR A 103 13.81 -9.65 -8.43
CA TYR A 103 13.24 -8.43 -7.89
C TYR A 103 11.98 -8.68 -7.06
N ARG A 104 11.33 -9.84 -7.20
CA ARG A 104 10.14 -10.19 -6.41
C ARG A 104 10.48 -10.28 -4.92
N THR A 105 11.71 -10.70 -4.58
CA THR A 105 12.20 -10.65 -3.20
C THR A 105 12.22 -9.22 -2.64
N SER A 106 12.58 -8.23 -3.46
CA SER A 106 12.55 -6.81 -3.08
C SER A 106 11.13 -6.27 -2.92
N ILE A 107 10.17 -6.79 -3.70
CA ILE A 107 8.74 -6.49 -3.54
C ILE A 107 8.24 -7.03 -2.20
N THR A 108 8.56 -8.29 -1.88
CA THR A 108 8.22 -8.90 -0.59
C THR A 108 8.84 -8.13 0.59
N GLU A 109 10.10 -7.72 0.47
CA GLU A 109 10.77 -6.93 1.50
C GLU A 109 10.11 -5.57 1.72
N ALA A 110 9.75 -4.87 0.64
CA ALA A 110 9.03 -3.60 0.74
C ALA A 110 7.67 -3.74 1.45
N VAL A 111 7.00 -4.88 1.27
CA VAL A 111 5.74 -5.19 1.94
C VAL A 111 5.92 -5.40 3.44
N ASN A 112 7.00 -6.08 3.86
CA ASN A 112 7.34 -6.23 5.27
C ASN A 112 7.67 -4.88 5.89
N GLN A 113 8.45 -4.06 5.19
CA GLN A 113 8.82 -2.74 5.69
C GLN A 113 7.61 -1.81 5.84
N LEU A 114 6.67 -1.82 4.89
CA LEU A 114 5.42 -1.06 5.01
C LEU A 114 4.62 -1.47 6.26
N GLU A 115 4.58 -2.76 6.58
CA GLU A 115 3.90 -3.27 7.78
C GLU A 115 4.58 -2.83 9.08
N GLU A 116 5.91 -2.86 9.14
CA GLU A 116 6.66 -2.31 10.28
C GLU A 116 6.41 -0.81 10.46
N MET A 117 6.37 -0.05 9.35
CA MET A 117 6.06 1.38 9.39
C MET A 117 4.62 1.65 9.82
N ASP A 118 3.65 0.82 9.43
CA ASP A 118 2.26 0.92 9.87
C ASP A 118 2.13 0.70 11.38
N VAL A 119 2.78 -0.33 11.92
CA VAL A 119 2.83 -0.60 13.37
C VAL A 119 3.44 0.59 14.12
N LEU A 120 4.54 1.13 13.61
CA LEU A 120 5.23 2.27 14.19
C LEU A 120 4.35 3.54 14.19
N LEU A 121 3.68 3.85 13.08
CA LEU A 121 2.78 5.01 12.97
C LEU A 121 1.57 4.89 13.89
N ASN A 122 0.96 3.69 14.00
CA ASN A 122 -0.15 3.47 14.92
C ASN A 122 0.29 3.69 16.37
N THR A 123 1.48 3.21 16.73
CA THR A 123 2.04 3.44 18.07
C THR A 123 2.27 4.93 18.35
N MET A 124 2.70 5.69 17.35
CA MET A 124 2.79 7.16 17.47
C MET A 124 1.42 7.80 17.65
N ASP A 125 0.40 7.39 16.91
CA ASP A 125 -0.94 7.95 17.04
C ASP A 125 -1.55 7.68 18.43
N GLU A 126 -1.29 6.50 19.01
CA GLU A 126 -1.61 6.19 20.41
C GLU A 126 -0.85 7.10 21.39
N GLU A 127 0.44 7.33 21.16
CA GLU A 127 1.26 8.24 21.98
C GLU A 127 0.82 9.70 21.88
N PHE A 128 0.48 10.19 20.68
CA PHE A 128 -0.09 11.53 20.48
C PHE A 128 -1.38 11.68 21.27
N THR A 129 -2.25 10.66 21.23
CA THR A 129 -3.49 10.63 22.01
C THR A 129 -3.20 10.64 23.50
N ARG A 130 -2.24 9.82 23.98
CA ARG A 130 -1.82 9.77 25.38
C ARG A 130 -1.26 11.10 25.88
N ARG A 131 -0.52 11.81 25.02
CA ARG A 131 0.13 13.10 25.32
C ARG A 131 -0.76 14.32 25.04
N ASN A 132 -1.98 14.14 24.53
CA ASN A 132 -2.88 15.20 24.04
C ASN A 132 -2.23 16.12 22.99
N LEU A 133 -1.37 15.56 22.13
CA LEU A 133 -0.79 16.28 21.00
C LEU A 133 -1.80 16.33 19.85
N SER A 134 -1.75 17.40 19.06
CA SER A 134 -2.59 17.51 17.86
C SER A 134 -2.05 16.56 16.81
N ILE A 135 -2.77 15.48 16.49
CA ILE A 135 -2.46 14.62 15.35
C ILE A 135 -2.58 15.51 14.11
N PRO A 136 -1.49 15.77 13.35
CA PRO A 136 -1.60 16.50 12.10
C PRO A 136 -2.49 15.67 11.18
N SER A 137 -3.74 16.12 10.98
CA SER A 137 -4.60 15.54 9.96
C SER A 137 -3.88 15.71 8.64
N ASP A 138 -3.65 14.61 7.93
CA ASP A 138 -3.04 14.57 6.60
C ASP A 138 -4.01 15.17 5.59
N SER A 139 -4.26 16.48 5.69
CA SER A 139 -4.90 17.29 4.67
C SER A 139 -3.83 17.77 3.69
N SER A 140 -3.04 16.84 3.16
CA SER A 140 -2.37 17.06 1.89
C SER A 140 -3.27 16.49 0.79
N ASN A 141 -4.07 17.39 0.21
CA ASN A 141 -4.79 17.13 -1.04
C ASN A 141 -3.78 16.65 -2.09
N THR A 142 -3.68 15.34 -2.31
CA THR A 142 -3.35 14.82 -3.63
C THR A 142 -4.62 14.24 -4.20
N SER A 143 -5.37 15.09 -4.90
CA SER A 143 -6.28 14.63 -5.95
C SER A 143 -5.56 13.57 -6.79
N PRO A 144 -6.24 12.51 -7.25
CA PRO A 144 -5.71 11.65 -8.28
C PRO A 144 -5.71 12.44 -9.59
N GLU A 145 -4.78 13.37 -9.73
CA GLU A 145 -4.39 13.80 -11.07
C GLU A 145 -3.72 12.57 -11.69
N GLU A 146 -4.41 12.03 -12.70
CA GLU A 146 -3.86 11.09 -13.66
C GLU A 146 -2.61 11.71 -14.28
N GLU A 147 -1.46 11.53 -13.62
CA GLU A 147 -0.19 12.03 -14.13
C GLU A 147 0.18 11.24 -15.37
N HIS A 148 -0.06 11.90 -16.50
CA HIS A 148 0.28 11.46 -17.83
C HIS A 148 1.77 11.06 -17.89
N ASP A 149 1.98 9.87 -18.43
CA ASP A 149 3.23 9.13 -18.55
C ASP A 149 4.31 9.93 -19.31
N GLN A 150 5.21 10.69 -18.64
CA GLN A 150 6.50 11.11 -19.25
C GLN A 150 7.59 11.77 -18.36
N THR A 151 7.34 12.19 -17.12
CA THR A 151 8.31 13.06 -16.40
C THR A 151 9.47 12.33 -15.70
N TRP A 152 9.42 11.00 -15.52
CA TRP A 152 10.31 10.28 -14.60
C TRP A 152 11.70 9.89 -15.16
N LEU A 153 12.08 10.39 -16.35
CA LEU A 153 13.34 10.04 -17.02
C LEU A 153 14.55 10.93 -16.67
N ASN A 154 14.39 12.00 -15.87
CA ASN A 154 15.48 12.94 -15.59
C ASN A 154 15.89 12.97 -14.11
N PRO A 155 17.09 12.48 -13.75
CA PRO A 155 17.69 12.74 -12.46
C PRO A 155 18.65 13.94 -12.57
N THR A 156 18.17 15.16 -12.31
CA THR A 156 19.07 16.32 -12.18
C THR A 156 18.54 17.40 -11.24
N GLU A 157 19.30 17.60 -10.17
CA GLU A 157 19.52 18.84 -9.39
C GLU A 157 18.32 19.64 -8.86
N ALA A 158 18.11 19.49 -7.55
CA ALA A 158 17.41 20.48 -6.73
C ALA A 158 18.19 21.82 -6.75
N LYS A 159 17.51 22.89 -7.19
CA LYS A 159 17.84 24.27 -6.83
C LYS A 159 16.57 24.97 -6.34
N ALA A 160 16.79 25.77 -5.30
CA ALA A 160 15.82 26.29 -4.36
C ALA A 160 14.98 27.48 -4.87
N THR A 161 14.00 27.83 -4.04
CA THR A 161 13.48 29.20 -3.75
C THR A 161 12.22 29.62 -4.52
N THR A 162 11.08 29.73 -3.81
CA THR A 162 10.49 31.03 -3.36
C THR A 162 9.01 30.88 -2.99
N MET A 163 8.68 31.33 -1.79
CA MET A 163 7.34 31.49 -1.24
C MET A 163 6.50 32.49 -2.03
N ARG A 164 5.18 32.25 -2.17
CA ARG A 164 4.22 33.35 -2.16
C ARG A 164 2.82 32.92 -1.70
N THR A 165 2.44 33.51 -0.57
CA THR A 165 1.10 33.54 0.03
C THR A 165 0.10 34.33 -0.80
N ALA A 166 -1.13 33.84 -0.94
CA ALA A 166 -2.31 34.69 -1.13
C ALA A 166 -3.56 33.96 -0.60
N SER A 167 -4.03 34.40 0.56
CA SER A 167 -5.29 34.02 1.18
C SER A 167 -6.48 34.49 0.33
N ARG A 168 -7.52 33.67 0.22
CA ARG A 168 -8.88 34.16 -0.05
C ARG A 168 -9.92 33.27 0.63
N ASP A 169 -10.61 33.92 1.55
CA ASP A 169 -11.71 33.45 2.38
C ASP A 169 -13.01 33.27 1.57
N ARG A 170 -13.70 32.13 1.74
CA ARG A 170 -15.16 32.10 1.88
C ARG A 170 -15.68 30.75 2.41
N SER A 171 -16.66 30.86 3.29
CA SER A 171 -17.17 29.83 4.17
C SER A 171 -18.55 29.27 3.76
N ILE A 172 -18.79 28.03 4.25
CA ILE A 172 -20.05 27.32 4.57
C ILE A 172 -20.85 26.68 3.43
N GLY A 173 -20.96 25.33 3.49
CA GLY A 173 -22.06 24.57 2.90
C GLY A 173 -21.92 23.04 2.93
N SER A 174 -22.55 22.40 3.93
CA SER A 174 -23.03 21.00 3.97
C SER A 174 -22.02 19.86 4.16
N GLN A 175 -22.04 19.32 5.39
CA GLN A 175 -21.39 18.07 5.80
C GLN A 175 -22.17 16.86 5.28
N VAL A 176 -21.46 15.97 4.61
CA VAL A 176 -21.78 14.54 4.49
C VAL A 176 -20.50 13.81 4.92
N PRO A 177 -20.56 12.77 5.77
CA PRO A 177 -19.36 12.10 6.23
C PRO A 177 -18.78 11.30 5.05
N ALA A 178 -17.78 11.87 4.39
CA ALA A 178 -16.93 11.18 3.43
C ALA A 178 -15.96 10.27 4.20
N THR A 179 -16.47 9.18 4.76
CA THR A 179 -15.65 8.18 5.45
C THR A 179 -15.07 7.19 4.43
N ASN A 180 -13.74 7.11 4.44
CA ASN A 180 -12.95 5.88 4.33
C ASN A 180 -12.80 5.16 2.98
N SER A 181 -13.39 5.60 1.86
CA SER A 181 -13.24 4.86 0.58
C SER A 181 -11.78 4.62 0.14
N SER A 182 -10.83 5.49 0.50
CA SER A 182 -9.41 5.36 0.13
C SER A 182 -8.62 4.44 1.07
N LEU A 183 -8.99 4.37 2.35
CA LEU A 183 -8.39 3.44 3.32
C LEU A 183 -8.89 2.00 3.07
N LEU A 184 -10.17 1.85 2.73
CA LEU A 184 -10.78 0.58 2.34
C LEU A 184 -10.03 -0.05 1.14
N ASN A 185 -9.77 0.73 0.10
CA ASN A 185 -9.03 0.26 -1.09
C ASN A 185 -7.57 -0.11 -0.79
N PHE A 186 -6.92 0.54 0.19
CA PHE A 186 -5.53 0.28 0.55
C PHE A 186 -5.36 -1.01 1.38
N VAL A 187 -6.26 -1.24 2.34
CA VAL A 187 -6.29 -2.46 3.16
C VAL A 187 -6.74 -3.65 2.31
N ASP A 188 -7.72 -3.45 1.43
CA ASP A 188 -8.15 -4.45 0.47
C ASP A 188 -6.99 -4.86 -0.46
N ALA A 189 -6.26 -3.89 -1.02
CA ALA A 189 -5.12 -4.17 -1.89
C ALA A 189 -3.95 -4.86 -1.16
N SER A 190 -3.66 -4.47 0.09
CA SER A 190 -2.60 -5.07 0.92
C SER A 190 -2.94 -6.51 1.33
N ILE A 191 -4.20 -6.80 1.65
CA ILE A 191 -4.65 -8.16 2.00
C ILE A 191 -4.80 -9.04 0.76
N LEU A 192 -5.31 -8.50 -0.35
CA LEU A 192 -5.43 -9.18 -1.65
C LEU A 192 -4.06 -9.49 -2.27
N SER A 193 -3.04 -8.66 -2.01
CA SER A 193 -1.68 -8.87 -2.55
C SER A 193 -0.81 -9.79 -1.68
N LYS A 194 -1.03 -9.82 -0.36
CA LYS A 194 -0.27 -10.68 0.58
C LYS A 194 -0.81 -12.10 0.66
N LEU A 195 -2.09 -12.32 0.39
CA LEU A 195 -2.75 -13.61 0.65
C LEU A 195 -3.51 -14.11 -0.57
N GLU A 196 -3.29 -15.36 -0.96
CA GLU A 196 -4.21 -16.11 -1.81
C GLU A 196 -5.53 -16.29 -1.03
N LEU A 197 -6.37 -15.27 -1.09
CA LEU A 197 -7.68 -15.31 -0.45
C LEU A 197 -8.48 -16.44 -1.13
N PRO A 198 -9.04 -17.38 -0.34
CA PRO A 198 -9.77 -18.50 -0.90
C PRO A 198 -10.98 -17.96 -1.67
N THR A 199 -11.22 -18.49 -2.86
CA THR A 199 -12.41 -18.14 -3.63
C THR A 199 -13.55 -19.10 -3.29
N PHE A 200 -14.78 -18.60 -3.26
CA PHE A 200 -15.97 -19.40 -2.98
C PHE A 200 -17.06 -19.16 -4.03
N ASP A 201 -17.46 -20.20 -4.74
CA ASP A 201 -18.43 -20.13 -5.84
C ASP A 201 -19.87 -20.47 -5.43
N GLY A 202 -20.07 -20.96 -4.20
CA GLY A 202 -21.34 -21.43 -3.66
C GLY A 202 -21.45 -22.94 -3.50
N ASN A 203 -20.37 -23.71 -3.60
CA ASN A 203 -20.37 -25.13 -3.26
C ASN A 203 -20.40 -25.37 -1.74
N LEU A 204 -21.50 -25.93 -1.21
CA LEU A 204 -21.67 -26.18 0.23
C LEU A 204 -20.62 -27.12 0.84
N LEU A 205 -20.00 -28.00 0.03
CA LEU A 205 -18.95 -28.92 0.48
C LEU A 205 -17.65 -28.19 0.83
N ASP A 206 -17.35 -27.08 0.12
CA ASP A 206 -16.12 -26.31 0.28
C ASP A 206 -16.28 -25.16 1.29
N TYR A 207 -17.52 -24.90 1.73
CA TYR A 207 -17.85 -23.82 2.67
C TYR A 207 -17.10 -23.91 4.01
N PRO A 208 -16.97 -25.07 4.67
CA PRO A 208 -16.27 -25.15 5.95
C PRO A 208 -14.79 -24.76 5.84
N GLU A 209 -14.13 -25.17 4.76
CA GLU A 209 -12.73 -24.84 4.50
C GLU A 209 -12.58 -23.35 4.18
N PHE A 210 -13.44 -22.82 3.31
CA PHE A 210 -13.50 -21.39 2.99
C PHE A 210 -13.72 -20.54 4.25
N ALA A 211 -14.73 -20.86 5.06
CA ALA A 211 -15.08 -20.08 6.24
C ALA A 211 -13.96 -20.08 7.28
N SER A 212 -13.32 -21.23 7.52
CA SER A 212 -12.18 -21.32 8.44
C SER A 212 -11.00 -20.47 7.97
N ARG A 213 -10.68 -20.52 6.67
CA ARG A 213 -9.59 -19.71 6.09
C ARG A 213 -9.95 -18.23 6.11
N PHE A 214 -11.13 -17.83 5.67
CA PHE A 214 -11.56 -16.44 5.67
C PHE A 214 -11.61 -15.85 7.09
N ALA A 215 -12.13 -16.59 8.07
CA ALA A 215 -12.15 -16.17 9.47
C ALA A 215 -10.73 -15.96 10.04
N THR A 216 -9.80 -16.86 9.75
CA THR A 216 -8.41 -16.72 10.22
C THR A 216 -7.71 -15.51 9.59
N LEU A 217 -8.01 -15.21 8.33
CA LEU A 217 -7.27 -14.23 7.53
C LEU A 217 -7.87 -12.82 7.57
N VAL A 218 -9.18 -12.73 7.75
CA VAL A 218 -9.97 -11.49 7.70
C VAL A 218 -10.84 -11.36 8.95
N GLY A 219 -11.63 -12.40 9.30
CA GLY A 219 -12.62 -12.33 10.38
C GLY A 219 -12.05 -12.06 11.78
N ASN A 220 -10.90 -12.65 12.11
CA ASN A 220 -10.25 -12.56 13.43
C ASN A 220 -9.37 -11.32 13.59
N LYS A 221 -9.22 -10.50 12.55
CA LYS A 221 -8.47 -9.25 12.62
C LYS A 221 -9.38 -8.17 13.19
N THR A 222 -9.21 -7.90 14.49
CA THR A 222 -9.88 -6.80 15.20
C THR A 222 -9.55 -5.42 14.64
N GLN A 223 -8.50 -5.33 13.82
CA GLN A 223 -8.07 -4.14 13.11
C GLN A 223 -8.94 -3.82 11.86
N LEU A 224 -9.81 -4.74 11.45
CA LEU A 224 -10.72 -4.54 10.31
C LEU A 224 -12.13 -4.22 10.83
N ASP A 225 -12.72 -3.15 10.31
CA ASP A 225 -14.14 -2.88 10.53
C ASP A 225 -15.01 -3.79 9.66
N ASP A 226 -16.26 -3.98 10.07
CA ASP A 226 -17.17 -4.94 9.45
C ASP A 226 -17.49 -4.58 7.99
N THR A 227 -17.40 -3.30 7.62
CA THR A 227 -17.53 -2.86 6.21
C THR A 227 -16.36 -3.36 5.35
N THR A 228 -15.13 -3.26 5.85
CA THR A 228 -13.93 -3.79 5.15
C THR A 228 -14.00 -5.30 5.03
N LYS A 229 -14.40 -5.99 6.11
CA LYS A 229 -14.58 -7.45 6.07
C LYS A 229 -15.64 -7.86 5.06
N PHE A 230 -16.71 -7.10 4.91
CA PHE A 230 -17.74 -7.33 3.89
C PHE A 230 -17.23 -7.06 2.46
N SER A 231 -16.40 -6.04 2.26
CA SER A 231 -15.71 -5.77 0.99
C SER A 231 -14.84 -6.95 0.55
N LEU A 232 -13.98 -7.41 1.46
CA LEU A 232 -13.11 -8.56 1.26
C LEU A 232 -13.89 -9.86 1.05
N LEU A 233 -14.99 -10.03 1.78
CA LEU A 233 -15.87 -11.17 1.58
C LEU A 233 -16.42 -11.18 0.15
N LYS A 234 -16.97 -10.04 -0.32
CA LYS A 234 -17.47 -9.89 -1.69
C LYS A 234 -16.42 -10.16 -2.75
N SER A 235 -15.16 -9.76 -2.54
CA SER A 235 -14.07 -10.00 -3.49
C SER A 235 -13.64 -11.48 -3.58
N CYS A 236 -13.84 -12.25 -2.50
CA CYS A 236 -13.61 -13.69 -2.45
C CYS A 236 -14.74 -14.51 -3.08
N LEU A 237 -15.96 -13.97 -3.18
CA LEU A 237 -17.09 -14.68 -3.74
C LEU A 237 -17.11 -14.66 -5.28
N ARG A 238 -17.52 -15.78 -5.87
CA ARG A 238 -17.73 -15.97 -7.31
C ARG A 238 -19.08 -16.66 -7.55
N GLY A 239 -19.51 -16.72 -8.81
CA GLY A 239 -20.66 -17.51 -9.22
C GLY A 239 -21.94 -17.27 -8.41
N ARG A 240 -22.53 -18.34 -7.87
CA ARG A 240 -23.82 -18.31 -7.15
C ARG A 240 -23.72 -17.64 -5.79
N ALA A 241 -22.58 -17.78 -5.10
CA ALA A 241 -22.34 -17.14 -3.82
C ALA A 241 -22.35 -15.61 -3.95
N LEU A 242 -21.64 -15.07 -4.95
CA LEU A 242 -21.63 -13.62 -5.21
C LEU A 242 -23.03 -13.10 -5.57
N HIS A 243 -23.74 -13.83 -6.43
CA HIS A 243 -25.10 -13.45 -6.88
C HIS A 243 -26.09 -13.34 -5.72
N SER A 244 -25.88 -14.12 -4.66
CA SER A 244 -26.76 -14.15 -3.48
C SER A 244 -26.63 -12.90 -2.59
N ILE A 245 -25.48 -12.20 -2.64
CA ILE A 245 -25.19 -11.03 -1.80
C ILE A 245 -24.93 -9.74 -2.60
N GLN A 246 -25.02 -9.81 -3.93
CA GLN A 246 -24.72 -8.69 -4.82
C GLN A 246 -25.64 -7.48 -4.58
N GLY A 247 -26.88 -7.72 -4.16
CA GLY A 247 -27.86 -6.67 -3.84
C GLY A 247 -27.66 -5.97 -2.50
N LEU A 248 -26.75 -6.46 -1.65
CA LEU A 248 -26.48 -5.84 -0.34
C LEU A 248 -25.53 -4.66 -0.48
N SER A 249 -25.87 -3.55 0.16
CA SER A 249 -25.00 -2.36 0.25
C SER A 249 -23.80 -2.64 1.17
N LEU A 250 -22.69 -1.95 0.92
CA LEU A 250 -21.47 -2.06 1.73
C LEU A 250 -21.67 -1.29 3.05
N THR A 251 -22.35 -1.90 4.01
CA THR A 251 -22.61 -1.32 5.33
C THR A 251 -22.19 -2.31 6.42
N PRO A 252 -21.78 -1.84 7.61
CA PRO A 252 -21.40 -2.71 8.74
C PRO A 252 -22.50 -3.71 9.11
N GLU A 253 -23.77 -3.30 8.96
CA GLU A 253 -24.96 -4.08 9.28
C GLU A 253 -25.18 -5.30 8.38
N ASN A 254 -24.49 -5.35 7.22
CA ASN A 254 -24.64 -6.40 6.22
C ASN A 254 -23.50 -7.46 6.26
N TYR A 255 -22.55 -7.32 7.19
CA TYR A 255 -21.51 -8.33 7.47
C TYR A 255 -22.00 -9.33 8.53
#